data_AF-A0AAN4UTZ4-F1
#
_entry.id   AF-A0AAN4UTZ4-F1
#
_cell.length_a   1.000
_cell.length_b   1.000
_cell.length_c   1.000
_cell.angle_alpha   90.00
_cell.angle_beta   90.00
_cell.angle_gamma   90.00
#
_symmetry.space_group_name_H-M   'P 1'
#
loop_
_entity.id
_entity.type
_entity.pdbx_description
1 polymer ?
#
loop_
_entity_poly.entity_id
_entity_poly.type
_entity_poly.pdbx_seq_one_letter_code
_entity_poly.pdbx_strand_id
1 'polypeptide(L)'
;MRIYIVLTCAAALAGCTALPRHEAAPARIVRGPLGPAAAAAPAALDHSTQAQRQAALAAGPSGAMHRLGESVASLGDPARPGFWLRTPLVKAPRKGRVALGGKSLKVDLLPGNGPGTSGSQLSLAAYRALGLNLTALPKITVYAR
;
A
#
# COMPACT_ATOMS: atom_id res chain seq x y z
N MET A 1 54.04 27.07 -48.99
CA MET A 1 53.38 27.94 -47.98
C MET A 1 51.86 27.73 -48.00
N ARG A 2 51.39 26.60 -47.46
CA ARG A 2 50.02 26.33 -46.95
C ARG A 2 49.98 24.92 -46.33
N ILE A 3 51.13 24.55 -45.76
CA ILE A 3 51.39 23.39 -44.91
C ILE A 3 50.58 23.48 -43.60
N TYR A 4 49.82 24.56 -43.43
CA TYR A 4 48.98 24.91 -42.30
C TYR A 4 47.50 24.47 -42.42
N ILE A 5 47.07 23.90 -43.56
CA ILE A 5 45.65 23.52 -43.76
C ILE A 5 45.34 22.06 -43.35
N VAL A 6 46.34 21.17 -43.32
CA VAL A 6 46.12 19.77 -42.91
C VAL A 6 46.19 19.60 -41.39
N LEU A 7 46.87 20.53 -40.69
CA LEU A 7 47.05 20.47 -39.24
C LEU A 7 45.83 20.96 -38.43
N THR A 8 44.82 21.55 -39.07
CA THR A 8 43.64 22.11 -38.38
C THR A 8 42.46 21.12 -38.30
N CYS A 9 42.49 20.00 -39.03
CA CYS A 9 41.36 19.05 -39.09
C CYS A 9 41.50 17.86 -38.10
N ALA A 10 42.67 17.69 -37.47
CA ALA A 10 42.94 16.55 -36.57
C ALA A 10 42.64 16.83 -35.07
N ALA A 11 42.21 18.05 -34.71
CA ALA A 11 42.03 18.45 -33.31
C ALA A 11 40.61 18.22 -32.75
N ALA A 12 39.69 17.65 -33.52
CA ALA A 12 38.26 17.60 -33.16
C ALA A 12 37.75 16.25 -32.60
N LEU A 13 38.60 15.28 -32.27
CA LEU A 13 38.17 13.94 -31.79
C LEU A 13 38.64 13.53 -30.39
N ALA A 14 39.27 14.41 -29.61
CA ALA A 14 39.77 14.09 -28.27
C ALA A 14 38.91 14.66 -27.12
N GLY A 15 37.60 14.79 -27.32
CA GLY A 15 36.68 15.37 -26.33
C GLY A 15 35.72 14.35 -25.72
N CYS A 16 36.20 13.37 -24.93
CA CYS A 16 35.31 12.54 -24.09
C CYS A 16 35.97 11.84 -22.88
N THR A 17 37.13 12.26 -22.40
CA THR A 17 37.83 11.55 -21.29
C THR A 17 38.00 12.36 -19.99
N ALA A 18 37.39 13.53 -19.87
CA ALA A 18 37.45 14.33 -18.64
C ALA A 18 36.07 14.55 -18.03
N LEU A 19 35.38 13.47 -17.66
CA LEU A 19 34.35 13.56 -16.63
C LEU A 19 35.05 13.48 -15.27
N PRO A 20 34.99 14.50 -14.41
CA PRO A 20 35.51 14.40 -13.06
C PRO A 20 34.73 13.32 -12.34
N ARG A 21 35.39 12.19 -12.05
CA ARG A 21 34.90 11.20 -11.10
C ARG A 21 34.67 11.94 -9.79
N HIS A 22 33.41 12.10 -9.40
CA HIS A 22 33.09 12.42 -8.01
C HIS A 22 33.52 11.21 -7.19
N GLU A 23 34.76 11.24 -6.71
CA GLU A 23 35.22 10.35 -5.66
C GLU A 23 34.37 10.69 -4.43
N ALA A 24 33.32 9.90 -4.20
CA ALA A 24 32.51 10.04 -3.00
C ALA A 24 33.43 9.74 -1.81
N ALA A 25 33.80 10.80 -1.08
CA ALA A 25 34.45 10.65 0.21
C ALA A 25 33.64 9.65 1.05
N PRO A 26 34.27 8.73 1.80
CA PRO A 26 33.54 7.75 2.58
C PRO A 26 32.64 8.51 3.56
N ALA A 27 31.33 8.46 3.30
CA ALA A 27 30.34 9.04 4.17
C ALA A 27 30.51 8.37 5.54
N ARG A 28 31.05 9.11 6.51
CA ARG A 28 31.11 8.68 7.90
C ARG A 28 29.66 8.55 8.36
N ILE A 29 29.17 7.31 8.44
CA ILE A 29 27.84 7.02 8.97
C ILE A 29 27.86 7.41 10.45
N VAL A 30 27.37 8.61 10.74
CA VAL A 30 27.07 9.02 12.11
C VAL A 30 25.82 8.24 12.50
N ARG A 31 26.02 7.16 13.25
CA ARG A 31 24.92 6.44 13.90
C ARG A 31 24.32 7.38 14.93
N GLY A 32 23.14 7.94 14.62
CA GLY A 32 22.31 8.56 15.64
C GLY A 32 21.91 7.52 16.71
N PRO A 33 21.34 7.94 17.85
CA PRO A 33 20.94 7.03 18.92
C PRO A 33 19.86 6.01 18.48
N LEU A 34 19.24 6.25 17.34
CA LEU A 34 18.39 5.31 16.63
C LEU A 34 19.25 4.54 15.63
N GLY A 35 19.70 3.34 16.02
CA GLY A 35 20.34 2.38 15.11
C GLY A 35 19.44 2.05 13.90
N PRO A 36 19.91 1.30 12.89
CA PRO A 36 19.10 0.97 11.73
C PRO A 36 17.80 0.32 12.21
N ALA A 37 16.69 1.06 12.08
CA ALA A 37 15.38 0.54 12.41
C ALA A 37 15.18 -0.66 11.50
N ALA A 38 15.29 -1.87 12.05
CA ALA A 38 14.91 -3.07 11.35
C ALA A 38 13.52 -2.82 10.80
N ALA A 39 13.37 -2.82 9.47
CA ALA A 39 12.08 -2.66 8.83
C ALA A 39 11.15 -3.68 9.50
N ALA A 40 10.10 -3.17 10.15
CA ALA A 40 9.20 -4.01 10.92
C ALA A 40 8.73 -5.15 10.01
N ALA A 41 8.96 -6.40 10.44
CA ALA A 41 8.50 -7.56 9.69
C ALA A 41 7.00 -7.37 9.40
N PRO A 42 6.47 -7.80 8.24
CA PRO A 42 5.05 -7.62 7.91
C PRO A 42 4.10 -8.16 8.97
N ALA A 43 4.55 -9.16 9.74
CA ALA A 43 3.84 -9.73 10.89
C ALA A 43 3.78 -8.79 12.11
N ALA A 44 4.78 -7.93 12.33
CA ALA A 44 4.82 -6.97 13.43
C ALA A 44 3.78 -5.84 13.28
N LEU A 45 3.28 -5.62 12.07
CA LEU A 45 2.19 -4.68 11.79
C LEU A 45 0.80 -5.31 11.97
N ASP A 46 0.73 -6.63 12.17
CA ASP A 46 -0.55 -7.33 12.36
C ASP A 46 -0.80 -7.57 13.85
N HIS A 47 -1.50 -6.62 14.47
CA HIS A 47 -1.95 -6.73 15.85
C HIS A 47 -3.19 -7.63 16.02
N SER A 48 -3.68 -8.30 14.97
CA SER A 48 -4.87 -9.15 15.06
C SER A 48 -4.51 -10.62 15.31
N THR A 49 -5.10 -11.21 16.34
CA THR A 49 -4.87 -12.62 16.67
C THR A 49 -5.53 -13.56 15.64
N GLN A 50 -4.98 -14.77 15.50
CA GLN A 50 -5.57 -15.82 14.67
C GLN A 50 -7.01 -16.14 15.08
N ALA A 51 -7.32 -16.12 16.38
CA ALA A 51 -8.67 -16.33 16.89
C ALA A 51 -9.66 -15.25 16.42
N GLN A 52 -9.26 -13.96 16.45
CA GLN A 52 -10.10 -12.87 15.93
C GLN A 52 -10.35 -12.99 14.42
N ARG A 53 -9.34 -13.45 13.68
CA ARG A 53 -9.43 -13.72 12.25
C ARG A 53 -10.46 -14.81 11.96
N GLN A 54 -10.39 -15.92 12.67
CA GLN A 54 -11.33 -17.04 12.53
C GLN A 54 -12.75 -16.64 12.94
N ALA A 55 -12.92 -15.90 14.04
CA ALA A 55 -14.23 -15.41 14.47
C ALA A 55 -14.87 -14.46 13.44
N ALA A 56 -14.07 -13.61 12.80
CA ALA A 56 -14.56 -12.69 11.78
C ALA A 56 -14.95 -13.39 10.47
N LEU A 57 -14.31 -14.51 10.13
CA LEU A 57 -14.63 -15.37 8.97
C LEU A 57 -15.82 -16.30 9.25
N ALA A 58 -15.93 -16.82 10.47
CA ALA A 58 -16.98 -17.75 10.89
C ALA A 58 -18.33 -17.07 11.12
N ALA A 59 -18.34 -15.75 11.32
CA ALA A 59 -19.56 -14.97 11.40
C ALA A 59 -20.21 -14.83 10.01
N GLY A 60 -20.86 -15.92 9.56
CA GLY A 60 -21.76 -15.96 8.42
C GLY A 60 -22.94 -14.98 8.56
N PRO A 61 -23.83 -14.89 7.56
CA PRO A 61 -24.77 -13.78 7.39
C PRO A 61 -25.84 -13.73 8.50
N SER A 62 -25.50 -13.14 9.64
CA SER A 62 -26.45 -12.86 10.71
C SER A 62 -27.03 -11.46 10.48
N GLY A 63 -28.12 -11.40 9.72
CA GLY A 63 -28.99 -10.22 9.58
C GLY A 63 -29.17 -9.70 8.16
N ALA A 64 -30.31 -9.03 7.92
CA ALA A 64 -30.62 -8.31 6.69
C ALA A 64 -29.54 -7.23 6.44
N MET A 65 -28.60 -7.53 5.55
CA MET A 65 -27.57 -6.59 5.13
C MET A 65 -27.91 -6.03 3.76
N HIS A 66 -27.91 -4.70 3.63
CA HIS A 66 -28.08 -4.03 2.34
C HIS A 66 -26.75 -4.07 1.57
N ARG A 67 -26.80 -4.54 0.33
CA ARG A 67 -25.67 -4.45 -0.61
C ARG A 67 -25.51 -2.99 -1.02
N LEU A 68 -24.43 -2.35 -0.57
CA LEU A 68 -24.10 -0.97 -0.96
C LEU A 68 -23.56 -0.92 -2.39
N GLY A 69 -22.84 -1.97 -2.82
CA GLY A 69 -22.27 -2.06 -4.15
C GLY A 69 -20.92 -2.76 -4.16
N GLU A 70 -20.23 -2.65 -5.29
CA GLU A 70 -18.87 -3.14 -5.46
C GLU A 70 -17.90 -1.97 -5.43
N SER A 71 -16.75 -2.17 -4.80
CA SER A 71 -15.68 -1.18 -4.77
C SER A 71 -14.34 -1.90 -4.84
N VAL A 72 -13.34 -1.24 -5.42
CA VAL A 72 -11.97 -1.72 -5.38
C VAL A 72 -11.39 -1.37 -4.03
N ALA A 73 -10.92 -2.38 -3.29
CA ALA A 73 -10.24 -2.16 -2.02
C ALA A 73 -8.75 -1.90 -2.26
N SER A 74 -8.22 -0.85 -1.66
CA SER A 74 -6.79 -0.60 -1.48
C SER A 74 -6.40 -0.85 -0.03
N LEU A 75 -5.12 -1.04 0.24
CA LEU A 75 -4.62 -1.15 1.61
C LEU A 75 -4.79 0.19 2.35
N GLY A 76 -5.44 0.14 3.51
CA GLY A 76 -5.59 1.29 4.40
C GLY A 76 -4.39 1.47 5.35
N ASP A 77 -4.55 2.39 6.30
CA ASP A 77 -3.56 2.65 7.35
C ASP A 77 -3.16 1.36 8.12
N PRO A 78 -1.90 0.90 8.01
CA PRO A 78 -1.45 -0.32 8.68
C PRO A 78 -1.30 -0.14 10.20
N ALA A 79 -1.20 1.10 10.70
CA ALA A 79 -1.06 1.36 12.14
C ALA A 79 -2.40 1.22 12.89
N ARG A 80 -3.54 1.17 12.17
CA ARG A 80 -4.86 1.05 12.80
C ARG A 80 -5.22 -0.42 13.02
N PRO A 81 -5.32 -0.87 14.29
CA PRO A 81 -5.72 -2.24 14.59
C PRO A 81 -7.18 -2.51 14.23
N GLY A 82 -7.51 -3.79 14.00
CA GLY A 82 -8.88 -4.27 13.83
C GLY A 82 -9.37 -4.38 12.39
N PHE A 83 -10.64 -4.79 12.25
CA PHE A 83 -11.29 -5.03 10.96
C PHE A 83 -12.14 -3.84 10.56
N TRP A 84 -11.66 -3.06 9.60
CA TRP A 84 -12.34 -1.86 9.17
C TRP A 84 -12.23 -1.64 7.67
N LEU A 85 -13.23 -0.97 7.10
CA LEU A 85 -13.30 -0.56 5.71
C LEU A 85 -13.72 0.90 5.65
N ARG A 86 -12.86 1.76 5.13
CA ARG A 86 -13.18 3.16 4.85
C ARG A 86 -13.67 3.30 3.42
N THR A 87 -14.89 3.79 3.23
CA THR A 87 -15.51 3.86 1.91
C THR A 87 -16.39 5.11 1.77
N PRO A 88 -16.41 5.80 0.62
CA PRO A 88 -17.31 6.93 0.38
C PRO A 88 -18.78 6.50 0.22
N LEU A 89 -19.04 5.18 0.13
CA LEU A 89 -20.39 4.60 0.05
C LEU A 89 -21.18 4.73 1.36
N VAL A 90 -20.52 5.02 2.48
CA VAL A 90 -21.17 5.27 3.78
C VAL A 90 -20.95 6.71 4.23
N LYS A 91 -22.00 7.30 4.78
CA LYS A 91 -21.97 8.67 5.34
C LYS A 91 -21.69 8.70 6.84
N ALA A 92 -21.97 7.60 7.55
CA ALA A 92 -21.78 7.48 8.98
C ALA A 92 -21.08 6.15 9.32
N PRO A 93 -20.29 6.11 10.42
CA PRO A 93 -19.67 4.87 10.87
C PRO A 93 -20.72 3.86 11.30
N ARG A 94 -20.68 2.65 10.71
CA ARG A 94 -21.66 1.59 11.00
C ARG A 94 -21.04 0.21 10.84
N LYS A 95 -21.68 -0.82 11.39
CA LYS A 95 -21.21 -2.20 11.20
C LYS A 95 -21.55 -2.68 9.79
N GLY A 96 -20.61 -3.39 9.17
CA GLY A 96 -20.77 -3.94 7.84
C GLY A 96 -20.03 -5.24 7.63
N ARG A 97 -20.03 -5.67 6.38
CA ARG A 97 -19.38 -6.90 5.92
C ARG A 97 -18.81 -6.67 4.53
N VAL A 98 -17.63 -7.22 4.31
CA VAL A 98 -17.04 -7.31 2.98
C VAL A 98 -17.10 -8.74 2.50
N ALA A 99 -17.50 -8.95 1.25
CA ALA A 99 -17.43 -10.24 0.61
C ALA A 99 -16.47 -10.19 -0.59
N LEU A 100 -15.65 -11.22 -0.73
CA LEU A 100 -14.68 -11.36 -1.81
C LEU A 100 -14.55 -12.84 -2.17
N GLY A 101 -14.92 -13.21 -3.41
CA GLY A 101 -14.67 -14.56 -3.93
C GLY A 101 -15.15 -15.70 -3.02
N GLY A 102 -16.33 -15.55 -2.41
CA GLY A 102 -16.90 -16.54 -1.47
C GLY A 102 -16.47 -16.38 -0.01
N LYS A 103 -15.43 -15.59 0.29
CA LYS A 103 -15.07 -15.24 1.67
C LYS A 103 -15.87 -14.03 2.13
N SER A 104 -16.29 -14.04 3.39
CA SER A 104 -16.95 -12.91 4.04
C SER A 104 -16.23 -12.54 5.32
N LEU A 105 -16.11 -11.24 5.59
CA LEU A 105 -15.47 -10.73 6.80
C LEU A 105 -16.30 -9.59 7.37
N LYS A 106 -16.59 -9.67 8.67
CA LYS A 106 -17.20 -8.54 9.41
C LYS A 106 -16.19 -7.43 9.57
N VAL A 107 -16.62 -6.21 9.23
CA VAL A 107 -15.79 -5.01 9.33
C VAL A 107 -16.59 -3.84 9.88
N ASP A 108 -15.89 -2.91 10.49
CA ASP A 108 -16.39 -1.57 10.77
C ASP A 108 -16.33 -0.71 9.51
N LEU A 109 -17.47 -0.21 9.05
CA LEU A 109 -17.52 0.74 7.93
C LEU A 109 -17.27 2.14 8.46
N LEU A 110 -16.25 2.80 7.93
CA LEU A 110 -15.94 4.19 8.22
C LEU A 110 -16.25 5.06 6.99
N PRO A 111 -16.76 6.28 7.18
CA PRO A 111 -16.93 7.23 6.08
C PRO A 111 -15.56 7.56 5.48
N GLY A 112 -15.47 7.37 4.16
CA GLY A 112 -14.35 7.79 3.33
C GLY A 112 -14.56 9.20 2.80
N ASN A 113 -13.47 9.96 2.71
CA ASN A 113 -13.47 11.27 2.06
C ASN A 113 -13.16 11.06 0.58
N GLY A 114 -13.97 11.65 -0.29
CA GLY A 114 -13.78 11.58 -1.75
C GLY A 114 -15.09 11.30 -2.50
N PRO A 115 -15.08 11.44 -3.83
CA PRO A 115 -16.22 11.05 -4.67
C PRO A 115 -16.57 9.57 -4.48
N GLY A 116 -17.83 9.19 -4.77
CA GLY A 116 -18.30 7.79 -4.66
C GLY A 116 -17.54 6.78 -5.55
N THR A 117 -16.70 7.28 -6.45
CA THR A 117 -15.78 6.52 -7.31
C THR A 117 -14.40 6.31 -6.68
N SER A 118 -14.07 6.98 -5.57
CA SER A 118 -12.84 6.73 -4.85
C SER A 118 -12.84 5.31 -4.29
N GLY A 119 -11.73 4.59 -4.50
CA GLY A 119 -11.56 3.24 -3.97
C GLY A 119 -11.79 3.17 -2.47
N SER A 120 -12.20 2.01 -1.98
CA SER A 120 -12.36 1.77 -0.55
C SER A 120 -11.01 1.40 0.06
N GLN A 121 -10.71 1.80 1.28
CA GLN A 121 -9.51 1.39 2.00
C GLN A 121 -9.87 0.29 3.01
N LEU A 122 -9.25 -0.87 2.88
CA LEU A 122 -9.47 -2.02 3.76
C LEU A 122 -8.27 -2.20 4.70
N SER A 123 -8.55 -2.54 5.96
CA SER A 123 -7.50 -2.69 6.97
C SER A 123 -6.50 -3.81 6.64
N LEU A 124 -5.25 -3.64 7.10
CA LEU A 124 -4.21 -4.66 6.94
C LEU A 124 -4.65 -6.01 7.53
N ALA A 125 -5.25 -5.99 8.72
CA ALA A 125 -5.80 -7.18 9.37
C ALA A 125 -6.81 -7.91 8.49
N ALA A 126 -7.68 -7.20 7.78
CA ALA A 126 -8.65 -7.78 6.87
C ALA A 126 -8.00 -8.38 5.61
N TYR A 127 -7.00 -7.71 5.03
CA TYR A 127 -6.21 -8.28 3.93
C TYR A 127 -5.53 -9.59 4.33
N ARG A 128 -4.91 -9.59 5.50
CA ARG A 128 -4.29 -10.79 6.09
C ARG A 128 -5.34 -11.86 6.40
N ALA A 129 -6.56 -11.48 6.80
CA ALA A 129 -7.64 -12.41 7.12
C ALA A 129 -8.16 -13.15 5.91
N LEU A 130 -8.26 -12.43 4.80
CA LEU A 130 -8.71 -12.97 3.53
C LEU A 130 -7.59 -13.70 2.77
N GLY A 131 -6.33 -13.58 3.21
CA GLY A 131 -5.16 -14.17 2.58
C GLY A 131 -4.76 -13.46 1.29
N LEU A 132 -5.04 -12.16 1.19
CA LEU A 132 -4.81 -11.35 -0.01
C LEU A 132 -3.38 -10.80 -0.05
N ASN A 133 -2.82 -10.64 -1.25
CA ASN A 133 -1.58 -9.89 -1.43
C ASN A 133 -1.82 -8.41 -1.08
N LEU A 134 -0.89 -7.79 -0.34
CA LEU A 134 -0.98 -6.40 0.11
C LEU A 134 -0.87 -5.38 -1.03
N THR A 135 -0.35 -5.80 -2.18
CA THR A 135 -0.29 -5.00 -3.41
C THR A 135 -1.47 -5.24 -4.35
N ALA A 136 -2.30 -6.25 -4.07
CA ALA A 136 -3.47 -6.53 -4.89
C ALA A 136 -4.57 -5.50 -4.62
N LEU A 137 -5.33 -5.18 -5.67
CA LEU A 137 -6.51 -4.33 -5.62
C LEU A 137 -7.77 -5.17 -5.88
N PRO A 138 -8.21 -6.00 -4.91
CA PRO A 138 -9.36 -6.86 -5.08
C PRO A 138 -10.65 -6.05 -5.17
N LYS A 139 -11.55 -6.51 -6.04
CA LYS A 139 -12.92 -6.00 -6.13
C LYS A 139 -13.76 -6.64 -5.02
N ILE A 140 -14.16 -5.86 -4.03
CA ILE A 140 -14.95 -6.32 -2.89
C ILE A 140 -16.40 -5.89 -3.02
N THR A 141 -17.32 -6.72 -2.54
CA THR A 141 -18.73 -6.35 -2.38
C THR A 141 -18.96 -5.89 -0.95
N VAL A 142 -19.48 -4.68 -0.80
CA VAL A 142 -19.70 -4.05 0.50
C VAL A 142 -21.16 -4.20 0.91
N TYR A 143 -21.35 -4.65 2.15
CA TYR A 143 -22.64 -4.82 2.78
C TYR A 143 -22.69 -3.99 4.06
N ALA A 144 -23.80 -3.30 4.30
CA ALA A 144 -24.04 -2.55 5.53
C ALA A 144 -25.29 -3.10 6.24
N ARG A 145 -25.25 -3.13 7.57
CA ARG A 145 -26.43 -3.28 8.41
C ARG A 145 -26.96 -1.91 8.75
#